data_AF-A0A1G8BER9-F1
#
_entry.id   AF-A0A1G8BER9-F1
#
_cell.length_a   1.000
_cell.length_b   1.000
_cell.length_c   1.000
_cell.angle_alpha   90.00
_cell.angle_beta   90.00
_cell.angle_gamma   90.00
#
_symmetry.space_group_name_H-M   'P 1'
#
loop_
_entity.id
_entity.type
_entity.pdbx_description
1 polymer ?
#
loop_
_entity_poly.entity_id
_entity_poly.type
_entity_poly.pdbx_seq_one_letter_code
_entity_poly.pdbx_strand_id
1 'polypeptide(L)'
;MTGRTTDETYLVVRNDEEQYSIWPAHRDLPPGWHDEGFRGPEQDCLGHIDEVWTDMRPLSLRKALTEAADRPAAAEVVLPEGPDLVTRLCAGEHRVRVVLRPAASPERLAAAIGDGYVHVLFPDTGGGTELGVLLDHAATDLSAADLAAGTGTARLAGELTLDFHRLRCEISVEVADLTGVGSLRPV
;
A
#
# COMPACT_ATOMS: atom_id res chain seq x y z
N MET A 1 -6.14 -17.69 -35.29
CA MET A 1 -6.98 -18.84 -35.67
C MET A 1 -6.42 -20.07 -34.97
N THR A 2 -6.92 -20.36 -33.77
CA THR A 2 -6.70 -21.61 -33.03
C THR A 2 -7.96 -21.85 -32.22
N GLY A 3 -9.03 -22.25 -32.91
CA GLY A 3 -10.22 -22.75 -32.24
C GLY A 3 -9.90 -24.14 -31.71
N ARG A 4 -9.92 -24.31 -30.39
CA ARG A 4 -9.94 -25.64 -29.76
C ARG A 4 -11.30 -26.26 -30.11
N THR A 5 -11.34 -27.08 -31.17
CA THR A 5 -12.39 -28.09 -31.32
C THR A 5 -12.12 -29.18 -30.29
N THR A 6 -12.69 -29.03 -29.11
CA THR A 6 -12.67 -30.08 -28.09
C THR A 6 -14.11 -30.46 -27.80
N ASP A 7 -14.45 -31.69 -28.19
CA ASP A 7 -15.64 -32.46 -27.81
C ASP A 7 -15.62 -32.80 -26.28
N GLU A 8 -15.08 -31.88 -25.48
CA GLU A 8 -14.95 -31.99 -24.04
C GLU A 8 -16.20 -31.39 -23.41
N THR A 9 -16.92 -32.21 -22.65
CA THR A 9 -18.06 -31.74 -21.86
C THR A 9 -17.58 -31.12 -20.55
N TYR A 10 -18.05 -29.92 -20.28
CA TYR A 10 -17.89 -29.20 -19.03
C TYR A 10 -19.22 -29.17 -18.28
N LEU A 11 -19.15 -29.01 -16.96
CA LEU A 11 -20.29 -28.65 -16.12
C LEU A 11 -20.09 -27.25 -15.53
N VAL A 12 -21.18 -26.53 -15.35
CA VAL A 12 -21.18 -25.29 -14.59
C VAL A 12 -21.22 -25.64 -13.11
N VAL A 13 -20.30 -25.05 -12.36
CA VAL A 13 -20.13 -25.29 -10.93
C VAL A 13 -20.20 -23.99 -10.16
N ARG A 14 -20.69 -24.07 -8.92
CA ARG A 14 -20.79 -22.94 -8.00
C ARG A 14 -20.12 -23.27 -6.69
N ASN A 15 -19.29 -22.36 -6.18
CA ASN A 15 -18.66 -22.54 -4.88
C ASN A 15 -19.50 -21.98 -3.71
N ASP A 16 -19.04 -22.21 -2.48
CA ASP A 16 -19.68 -21.69 -1.25
C ASP A 16 -19.77 -20.15 -1.18
N GLU A 17 -18.97 -19.43 -1.99
CA GLU A 17 -19.02 -17.98 -2.13
C GLU A 17 -19.96 -17.51 -3.25
N GLU A 18 -20.73 -18.43 -3.85
CA GLU A 18 -21.63 -18.21 -4.99
C GLU A 18 -20.93 -17.74 -6.27
N GLN A 19 -19.66 -18.12 -6.43
CA GLN A 19 -18.90 -17.87 -7.65
C GLN A 19 -19.06 -19.02 -8.62
N TYR A 20 -19.27 -18.68 -9.90
CA TYR A 20 -19.47 -19.66 -10.96
C TYR A 20 -18.17 -19.95 -11.70
N SER A 21 -18.01 -21.20 -12.13
CA SER A 21 -16.93 -21.63 -13.02
C SER A 21 -17.37 -22.81 -13.87
N ILE A 22 -16.49 -23.24 -14.78
CA ILE A 22 -16.66 -24.47 -15.55
C ILE A 22 -15.67 -25.52 -15.04
N TRP A 23 -16.12 -26.77 -14.94
CA TRP A 23 -15.30 -27.90 -14.52
C TRP A 23 -15.40 -29.04 -15.52
N PRO A 24 -14.32 -29.79 -15.81
CA PRO A 24 -14.42 -30.94 -16.73
C PRO A 24 -15.36 -32.03 -16.18
N ALA A 25 -16.31 -32.50 -16.98
CA ALA A 25 -17.37 -33.42 -16.54
C ALA A 25 -16.89 -34.81 -16.09
N HIS A 26 -15.65 -35.16 -16.42
CA HIS A 26 -15.03 -36.44 -16.09
C HIS A 26 -14.21 -36.41 -14.78
N ARG A 27 -14.13 -35.26 -14.10
CA ARG A 27 -13.35 -35.11 -12.86
C ARG A 27 -14.28 -34.90 -11.68
N ASP A 28 -13.90 -35.47 -10.54
CA ASP A 28 -14.58 -35.20 -9.28
C ASP A 28 -14.50 -33.70 -8.94
N LEU A 29 -15.54 -33.21 -8.27
CA LEU A 29 -15.61 -31.81 -7.84
C LEU A 29 -14.63 -31.56 -6.68
N PRO A 30 -13.89 -30.43 -6.70
CA PRO A 30 -13.12 -30.01 -5.54
C PRO A 30 -14.05 -29.74 -4.34
N PRO A 31 -13.55 -29.87 -3.09
CA PRO A 31 -14.32 -29.50 -1.91
C PRO A 31 -14.83 -28.05 -1.98
N GLY A 32 -16.08 -27.83 -1.56
CA GLY A 32 -16.73 -26.50 -1.58
C GLY A 32 -17.27 -26.07 -2.94
N TRP A 33 -17.19 -26.92 -3.97
CA TRP A 33 -17.81 -26.71 -5.28
C TRP A 33 -18.98 -27.66 -5.50
N HIS A 34 -20.05 -27.15 -6.11
CA HIS A 34 -21.31 -27.84 -6.35
C HIS A 34 -21.67 -27.79 -7.84
N ASP A 35 -22.29 -28.85 -8.35
CA ASP A 35 -22.83 -28.88 -9.72
C ASP A 35 -24.12 -28.05 -9.80
N GLU A 36 -24.20 -27.13 -10.76
CA GLU A 36 -25.39 -26.30 -11.00
C GLU A 36 -26.37 -26.96 -12.00
N GLY A 37 -26.02 -28.13 -12.54
CA GLY A 37 -26.88 -28.94 -13.41
C GLY A 37 -26.82 -28.59 -14.90
N PHE A 38 -26.08 -27.54 -15.28
CA PHE A 38 -25.82 -27.20 -16.68
C PHE A 38 -24.54 -27.87 -17.19
N ARG A 39 -24.62 -28.54 -18.34
CA ARG A 39 -23.50 -29.27 -18.95
C ARG A 39 -23.49 -29.08 -20.46
N GLY A 40 -22.30 -28.93 -21.04
CA GLY A 40 -22.17 -28.70 -22.48
C GLY A 40 -20.73 -28.43 -22.89
N PRO A 41 -20.51 -28.00 -24.15
CA PRO A 41 -19.22 -27.46 -24.55
C PRO A 41 -18.89 -26.20 -23.74
N GLU A 42 -17.61 -25.85 -23.71
CA GLU A 42 -17.07 -24.70 -22.96
C GLU A 42 -17.87 -23.40 -23.23
N GLN A 43 -18.17 -23.10 -24.49
CA GLN A 43 -18.88 -21.86 -24.88
C GLN A 43 -20.29 -21.78 -24.32
N ASP A 44 -21.05 -22.88 -24.35
CA ASP A 44 -22.42 -22.92 -23.84
C ASP A 44 -22.43 -22.76 -22.32
N CYS A 45 -21.46 -23.37 -21.63
CA CYS A 45 -21.31 -23.25 -20.18
C CYS A 45 -20.94 -21.81 -19.77
N LEU A 46 -20.03 -21.17 -20.52
CA LEU A 46 -19.67 -19.77 -20.27
C LEU A 46 -20.84 -18.82 -20.55
N GLY A 47 -21.61 -19.06 -21.61
CA GLY A 47 -22.83 -18.29 -21.92
C GLY A 47 -23.87 -18.43 -20.80
N HIS A 48 -24.09 -19.65 -20.29
CA HIS A 48 -24.97 -19.87 -19.15
C HIS A 48 -24.51 -19.10 -17.91
N ILE A 49 -23.20 -19.12 -17.59
CA ILE A 49 -22.64 -18.37 -16.46
C ILE A 49 -22.87 -16.86 -16.62
N ASP A 50 -22.67 -16.31 -17.82
CA ASP A 50 -22.90 -14.89 -18.11
C ASP A 50 -24.36 -14.47 -17.88
N GLU A 51 -25.31 -15.36 -18.22
CA GLU A 51 -26.74 -15.12 -18.00
C GLU A 51 -27.14 -15.19 -16.52
N VAL A 52 -26.59 -16.13 -15.74
CA VAL A 52 -27.03 -16.38 -14.35
C VAL A 52 -26.23 -15.59 -13.31
N TRP A 53 -24.98 -15.23 -13.59
CA TRP A 53 -24.09 -14.58 -12.64
C TRP A 53 -24.26 -13.05 -12.62
N THR A 54 -25.44 -12.62 -12.17
CA THR A 54 -25.87 -11.21 -12.20
C THR A 54 -25.21 -10.32 -11.13
N ASP A 55 -24.70 -10.91 -10.06
CA ASP A 55 -23.94 -10.22 -9.02
C ASP A 55 -22.65 -11.01 -8.74
N MET A 56 -21.50 -10.39 -9.01
CA MET A 56 -20.18 -11.01 -8.85
C MET A 56 -19.55 -10.81 -7.47
N ARG A 57 -20.24 -10.10 -6.56
CA ARG A 57 -19.73 -9.90 -5.19
C ARG A 57 -19.76 -11.22 -4.41
N PRO A 58 -18.66 -11.61 -3.74
CA PRO A 58 -18.67 -12.83 -2.91
C PRO A 58 -19.77 -12.79 -1.85
N LEU A 59 -20.34 -13.95 -1.54
CA LEU A 59 -21.39 -14.08 -0.52
C LEU A 59 -20.97 -13.49 0.83
N SER A 60 -19.72 -13.70 1.22
CA SER A 60 -19.11 -13.16 2.44
C SER A 60 -19.16 -11.63 2.49
N LEU A 61 -18.86 -10.98 1.37
CA LEU A 61 -18.95 -9.51 1.22
C LEU A 61 -20.39 -9.02 1.30
N ARG A 62 -21.34 -9.71 0.64
CA ARG A 62 -22.77 -9.35 0.72
C ARG A 62 -23.28 -9.43 2.16
N LYS A 63 -22.94 -10.50 2.88
CA LYS A 63 -23.30 -10.68 4.30
C LYS A 63 -22.73 -9.54 5.15
N ALA A 64 -21.45 -9.21 4.98
CA ALA A 64 -20.82 -8.12 5.72
C ALA A 64 -21.47 -6.75 5.46
N LEU A 65 -21.90 -6.47 4.22
CA LEU A 65 -22.61 -5.23 3.88
C LEU A 65 -24.02 -5.18 4.47
N THR A 66 -24.77 -6.29 4.47
CA THR A 66 -26.08 -6.37 5.13
C THR A 66 -25.94 -6.19 6.64
N GLU A 67 -24.98 -6.87 7.27
CA GLU A 67 -24.68 -6.72 8.70
C GLU A 67 -24.22 -5.30 9.06
N ALA A 68 -23.50 -4.62 8.17
CA ALA A 68 -23.12 -3.23 8.35
C ALA A 68 -24.30 -2.26 8.21
N ALA A 69 -25.25 -2.54 7.31
CA ALA A 69 -26.45 -1.74 7.11
C ALA A 69 -27.45 -1.86 8.28
N ASP A 70 -27.54 -3.03 8.91
CA ASP A 70 -28.39 -3.28 10.09
C ASP A 70 -27.75 -2.81 11.41
N ARG A 71 -26.46 -2.43 11.38
CA ARG A 71 -25.82 -1.78 12.52
C ARG A 71 -26.43 -0.38 12.66
N PRO A 72 -26.90 0.02 13.86
CA PRO A 72 -27.28 1.42 14.06
C PRO A 72 -26.07 2.27 13.65
N ALA A 73 -26.31 3.23 12.76
CA ALA A 73 -25.28 4.06 12.14
C ALA A 73 -24.22 4.39 13.19
N ALA A 74 -23.03 3.80 13.02
CA ALA A 74 -21.89 4.13 13.84
C ALA A 74 -21.79 5.66 13.84
N ALA A 75 -21.67 6.22 15.03
CA ALA A 75 -21.62 7.64 15.30
C ALA A 75 -21.00 8.42 14.14
N GLU A 76 -21.71 9.46 13.71
CA GLU A 76 -21.25 10.53 12.84
C GLU A 76 -19.73 10.56 12.74
N VAL A 77 -19.20 10.25 11.54
CA VAL A 77 -17.76 10.34 11.28
C VAL A 77 -17.42 11.82 11.39
N VAL A 78 -17.09 12.25 12.61
CA VAL A 78 -16.48 13.54 12.87
C VAL A 78 -15.09 13.43 12.28
N LEU A 79 -14.93 13.93 11.05
CA LEU A 79 -13.61 14.19 10.50
C LEU A 79 -12.86 15.03 11.54
N PRO A 80 -11.61 14.67 11.89
CA PRO A 80 -10.89 15.38 12.93
C PRO A 80 -10.83 16.87 12.57
N GLU A 81 -11.43 17.71 13.41
CA GLU A 81 -11.29 19.16 13.29
C GLU A 81 -9.84 19.51 13.61
N GLY A 82 -9.09 19.85 12.58
CA GLY A 82 -7.69 20.22 12.68
C GLY A 82 -7.10 20.46 11.30
N PRO A 83 -5.97 21.20 11.23
CA PRO A 83 -5.23 21.34 9.99
C PRO A 83 -4.87 19.98 9.42
N ASP A 84 -4.96 19.84 8.09
CA ASP A 84 -4.55 18.64 7.38
C ASP A 84 -3.09 18.27 7.70
N LEU A 85 -2.71 17.03 7.38
CA LEU A 85 -1.38 16.52 7.73
C LEU A 85 -0.26 17.37 7.14
N VAL A 86 -0.44 17.89 5.92
CA VAL A 86 0.53 18.77 5.24
C VAL A 86 0.70 20.06 6.04
N THR A 87 -0.40 20.71 6.43
CA THR A 87 -0.39 21.95 7.21
C THR A 87 0.27 21.73 8.57
N ARG A 88 0.03 20.59 9.23
CA ARG A 88 0.69 20.25 10.50
C ARG A 88 2.19 20.01 10.36
N LEU A 89 2.59 19.31 9.31
CA LEU A 89 4.00 18.97 9.04
C LEU A 89 4.80 20.13 8.44
N CYS A 90 4.14 21.11 7.83
CA CYS A 90 4.76 22.35 7.40
C CYS A 90 4.83 23.40 8.52
N ALA A 91 4.20 23.14 9.68
CA ALA A 91 4.19 24.05 10.81
C ALA A 91 5.46 23.88 11.66
N GLY A 92 6.54 24.56 11.26
CA GLY A 92 7.76 24.68 12.05
C GLY A 92 8.73 23.51 11.87
N GLU A 93 9.50 23.22 12.91
CA GLU A 93 10.46 22.12 12.95
C GLU A 93 9.90 20.94 13.75
N HIS A 94 10.11 19.75 13.22
CA HIS A 94 9.69 18.49 13.82
C HIS A 94 10.89 17.65 14.20
N ARG A 95 10.76 16.88 15.28
CA ARG A 95 11.72 15.81 15.55
C ARG A 95 11.61 14.78 14.43
N VAL A 96 12.74 14.31 13.95
CA VAL A 96 12.80 13.31 12.88
C VAL A 96 13.81 12.22 13.18
N ARG A 97 13.64 11.08 12.53
CA ARG A 97 14.60 9.98 12.53
C ARG A 97 14.72 9.40 11.13
N VAL A 98 15.95 9.21 10.64
CA VAL A 98 16.17 8.44 9.41
C VAL A 98 16.02 6.95 9.72
N VAL A 99 15.15 6.29 8.95
CA VAL A 99 14.85 4.86 9.10
C VAL A 99 15.62 4.08 8.04
N LEU A 100 16.49 3.17 8.48
CA LEU A 100 17.24 2.26 7.62
C LEU A 100 16.92 0.81 8.01
N ARG A 101 16.69 -0.05 7.02
CA ARG A 101 16.42 -1.49 7.21
C ARG A 101 17.56 -2.33 6.61
N PRO A 102 17.87 -3.52 7.15
CA PRO A 102 17.27 -4.15 8.34
C PRO A 102 17.70 -3.52 9.68
N ALA A 103 18.88 -2.90 9.77
CA ALA A 103 19.32 -2.16 10.97
C ALA A 103 20.01 -0.84 10.58
N ALA A 104 19.90 0.18 11.43
CA ALA A 104 20.60 1.45 11.22
C ALA A 104 22.13 1.28 11.37
N SER A 105 22.88 1.83 10.42
CA SER A 105 24.34 1.89 10.47
C SER A 105 24.85 3.04 9.59
N PRO A 106 25.99 3.68 9.92
CA PRO A 106 26.56 4.75 9.11
C PRO A 106 26.83 4.37 7.64
N GLU A 107 27.32 3.16 7.39
CA GLU A 107 27.52 2.65 6.02
C GLU A 107 26.22 2.61 5.20
N ARG A 108 25.10 2.24 5.84
CA ARG A 108 23.78 2.25 5.19
C ARG A 108 23.25 3.65 4.99
N LEU A 109 23.59 4.59 5.87
CA LEU A 109 23.27 6.00 5.65
C LEU A 109 24.01 6.50 4.39
N ALA A 110 25.30 6.19 4.27
CA ALA A 110 26.08 6.51 3.07
C ALA A 110 25.50 5.86 1.81
N ALA A 111 25.11 4.59 1.87
CA ALA A 111 24.47 3.89 0.76
C ALA A 111 23.13 4.54 0.37
N ALA A 112 22.25 4.82 1.34
CA ALA A 112 20.96 5.45 1.07
C ALA A 112 21.09 6.86 0.49
N ILE A 113 22.10 7.63 0.95
CA ILE A 113 22.44 8.92 0.34
C ILE A 113 22.93 8.72 -1.09
N GLY A 114 23.77 7.73 -1.35
CA GLY A 114 24.25 7.38 -2.69
C GLY A 114 23.13 6.95 -3.65
N ASP A 115 22.13 6.23 -3.13
CA ASP A 115 20.93 5.80 -3.87
C ASP A 115 19.94 6.95 -4.12
N GLY A 116 20.14 8.09 -3.45
CA GLY A 116 19.30 9.28 -3.61
C GLY A 116 17.93 9.17 -2.94
N TYR A 117 17.75 8.27 -1.98
CA TYR A 117 16.46 8.03 -1.33
C TYR A 117 16.58 7.60 0.12
N VAL A 118 15.80 8.22 1.01
CA VAL A 118 15.76 7.88 2.44
C VAL A 118 14.34 7.87 2.99
N HIS A 119 14.10 7.05 4.02
CA HIS A 119 12.89 7.14 4.82
C HIS A 119 13.12 8.02 6.05
N VAL A 120 12.20 8.94 6.30
CA VAL A 120 12.23 9.86 7.44
C VAL A 120 10.97 9.67 8.26
N LEU A 121 11.15 9.27 9.52
CA LEU A 121 10.08 9.11 10.51
C LEU A 121 9.89 10.42 11.29
N PHE A 122 8.65 10.91 11.30
CA PHE A 122 8.14 11.97 12.15
C PHE A 122 7.34 11.31 13.29
N PRO A 123 7.90 11.15 14.51
CA PRO A 123 7.28 10.36 15.57
C PRO A 123 6.09 11.06 16.24
N ASP A 124 6.04 12.39 16.22
CA ASP A 124 5.07 13.19 16.98
C ASP A 124 3.69 13.29 16.29
N THR A 125 3.47 12.56 15.19
CA THR A 125 2.25 12.67 14.35
C THR A 125 1.07 11.83 14.83
N GLY A 126 1.06 11.35 16.09
CA GLY A 126 -0.05 10.57 16.64
C GLY A 126 -0.15 9.15 16.08
N GLY A 127 1.00 8.52 15.82
CA GLY A 127 1.13 7.19 15.22
C GLY A 127 2.49 6.95 14.54
N GLY A 128 3.25 8.03 14.29
CA GLY A 128 4.49 8.01 13.55
C GLY A 128 4.22 8.06 12.05
N THR A 129 4.77 9.06 11.36
CA THR A 129 4.65 9.19 9.90
C THR A 129 6.00 8.91 9.28
N GLU A 130 6.11 7.84 8.50
CA GLU A 130 7.31 7.51 7.75
C GLU A 130 7.15 7.98 6.30
N LEU A 131 7.95 8.97 5.90
CA LEU A 131 7.90 9.58 4.56
C LEU A 131 9.16 9.22 3.78
N GLY A 132 8.97 8.81 2.52
CA GLY A 132 10.07 8.62 1.58
C GLY A 132 10.48 9.96 0.96
N VAL A 133 11.76 10.30 1.04
CA VAL A 133 12.33 11.54 0.52
C VAL A 133 13.31 11.21 -0.59
N LEU A 134 13.06 11.75 -1.78
CA LEU A 134 14.02 11.72 -2.88
C LEU A 134 15.06 12.81 -2.63
N LEU A 135 16.31 12.41 -2.38
CA LEU A 135 17.37 13.32 -2.02
C LEU A 135 17.86 14.14 -3.21
N ASP A 136 18.06 15.42 -2.95
CA ASP A 136 18.78 16.34 -3.81
C ASP A 136 20.25 16.33 -3.38
N HIS A 137 21.10 15.63 -4.13
CA HIS A 137 22.53 15.51 -3.84
C HIS A 137 23.25 16.87 -3.85
N ALA A 138 22.76 17.86 -4.61
CA ALA A 138 23.38 19.18 -4.68
C ALA A 138 23.06 20.03 -3.44
N ALA A 139 21.93 19.77 -2.78
CA ALA A 139 21.50 20.47 -1.58
C ALA A 139 21.80 19.71 -0.27
N THR A 140 22.24 18.46 -0.37
CA THR A 140 22.66 17.64 0.78
C THR A 140 24.10 18.01 1.19
N ASP A 141 24.30 18.33 2.46
CA ASP A 141 25.59 18.72 3.03
C ASP A 141 26.03 17.74 4.11
N LEU A 142 27.16 17.08 3.84
CA LEU A 142 27.79 16.09 4.71
C LEU A 142 29.14 16.58 5.24
N SER A 143 29.50 17.85 5.04
CA SER A 143 30.80 18.39 5.44
C SER A 143 31.06 18.32 6.95
N ALA A 144 30.00 18.31 7.76
CA ALA A 144 30.03 18.17 9.20
C ALA A 144 29.81 16.73 9.70
N ALA A 145 29.73 15.74 8.79
CA ALA A 145 29.49 14.34 9.09
C ALA A 145 30.69 13.48 8.70
N ASP A 146 31.14 12.63 9.63
CA ASP A 146 32.04 11.53 9.33
C ASP A 146 31.21 10.23 9.32
N LEU A 147 30.78 9.83 8.12
CA LEU A 147 30.00 8.60 7.91
C LEU A 147 30.82 7.33 8.14
N ALA A 148 32.16 7.41 8.09
CA ALA A 148 33.02 6.26 8.36
C ALA A 148 33.19 6.05 9.88
N ALA A 149 33.37 7.15 10.62
CA ALA A 149 33.44 7.12 12.09
C ALA A 149 32.06 7.04 12.77
N GLY A 150 30.98 7.33 12.03
CA GLY A 150 29.63 7.36 12.58
C GLY A 150 29.35 8.58 13.46
N THR A 151 30.02 9.70 13.21
CA THR A 151 29.99 10.89 14.08
C THR A 151 29.65 12.16 13.30
N GLY A 152 29.15 13.17 14.00
CA GLY A 152 28.80 14.46 13.42
C GLY A 152 27.38 14.49 12.85
N THR A 153 27.07 15.58 12.16
CA THR A 153 25.71 15.92 11.74
C THR A 153 25.60 15.94 10.23
N ALA A 154 24.65 15.20 9.68
CA ALA A 154 24.34 15.17 8.26
C ALA A 154 23.11 16.04 7.96
N ARG A 155 23.22 16.94 6.98
CA ARG A 155 22.10 17.75 6.49
C ARG A 155 21.61 17.16 5.17
N LEU A 156 20.42 16.57 5.18
CA LEU A 156 19.82 15.97 3.99
C LEU A 156 18.69 16.87 3.49
N ALA A 157 18.68 17.12 2.19
CA ALA A 157 17.63 17.89 1.53
C ALA A 157 17.06 17.09 0.37
N GLY A 158 15.76 17.21 0.13
CA GLY A 158 15.10 16.46 -0.92
C GLY A 158 13.64 16.85 -1.11
N GLU A 159 12.95 16.14 -1.97
CA GLU A 159 11.56 16.37 -2.30
C GLU A 159 10.72 15.12 -2.08
N LEU A 160 9.45 15.32 -1.74
CA LEU A 160 8.45 14.26 -1.59
C LEU A 160 7.07 14.78 -1.98
N THR A 161 6.14 13.85 -2.20
CA THR A 161 4.73 14.18 -2.43
C THR A 161 3.89 13.60 -1.29
N LEU A 162 3.12 14.45 -0.61
CA LEU A 162 2.21 14.08 0.48
C LEU A 162 0.83 14.67 0.21
N ASP A 163 -0.21 13.85 0.23
CA ASP A 163 -1.60 14.27 -0.09
C ASP A 163 -1.69 15.09 -1.39
N PHE A 164 -0.94 14.67 -2.42
CA PHE A 164 -0.81 15.36 -3.72
C PHE A 164 -0.09 16.72 -3.71
N HIS A 165 0.42 17.17 -2.56
CA HIS A 165 1.27 18.35 -2.44
C HIS A 165 2.75 17.97 -2.60
N ARG A 166 3.46 18.66 -3.50
CA ARG A 166 4.93 18.56 -3.58
C ARG A 166 5.54 19.38 -2.45
N LEU A 167 6.38 18.72 -1.65
CA LEU A 167 7.03 19.32 -0.49
C LEU A 167 8.54 19.15 -0.63
N ARG A 168 9.29 20.18 -0.23
CA ARG A 168 10.71 20.11 0.03
C ARG A 168 10.93 19.78 1.49
N CYS A 169 11.70 18.74 1.73
CA CYS A 169 12.10 18.24 3.03
C CYS A 169 13.56 18.59 3.29
N GLU A 170 13.83 19.20 4.44
CA GLU A 170 15.18 19.47 4.90
C GLU A 170 15.34 18.99 6.33
N ILE A 171 16.31 18.11 6.56
CA ILE A 171 16.55 17.51 7.85
C ILE A 171 18.02 17.63 8.24
N SER A 172 18.28 17.83 9.52
CA SER A 172 19.60 17.76 10.14
C SER A 172 19.56 16.63 11.16
N VAL A 173 20.36 15.59 10.96
CA VAL A 173 20.38 14.40 11.83
C VAL A 173 21.79 14.06 12.28
N GLU A 174 21.93 13.59 13.52
CA GLU A 174 23.18 13.06 14.02
C GLU A 174 23.44 11.68 13.44
N VAL A 175 24.64 11.45 12.92
CA VAL A 175 25.00 10.20 12.23
C VAL A 175 24.98 9.01 13.20
N ALA A 176 25.25 9.25 14.49
CA ALA A 176 25.37 8.21 15.52
C ALA A 176 24.04 7.48 15.80
N ASP A 177 22.93 8.22 15.88
CA ASP A 177 21.60 7.67 16.21
C ASP A 177 20.54 7.90 15.13
N LEU A 178 20.89 8.64 14.08
CA LEU A 178 20.05 9.04 12.96
C LEU A 178 18.84 9.89 13.36
N THR A 179 18.91 10.58 14.50
CA THR A 179 17.86 11.45 14.99
C THR A 179 18.23 12.91 14.83
N GLY A 180 17.22 13.77 14.74
CA GLY A 180 17.45 15.21 14.70
C GLY A 180 16.17 15.99 14.43
N VAL A 181 16.30 17.07 13.68
CA VAL A 181 15.20 17.99 13.36
C VAL A 181 15.00 18.11 11.86
N GLY A 182 13.75 18.30 11.45
CA GLY A 182 13.37 18.42 10.06
C GLY A 182 12.23 19.41 9.85
N SER A 183 12.22 20.04 8.69
CA SER A 183 11.13 20.91 8.25
C SER A 183 10.65 20.53 6.86
N LEU A 184 9.35 20.74 6.62
CA LEU A 184 8.72 20.53 5.32
C LEU A 184 8.14 21.86 4.83
N ARG A 185 8.32 22.15 3.55
CA ARG A 185 7.75 23.34 2.93
C ARG A 185 7.20 23.05 1.54
N PRO A 186 6.08 23.66 1.13
CA PRO A 186 5.59 23.54 -0.24
C PRO A 186 6.62 24.04 -1.27
N VAL A 187 6.62 23.42 -2.45
CA VAL A 187 7.44 23.81 -3.62
C VAL A 187 6.58 24.50 -4.67
#